data_AF-A0A816FN36-F1
#
_entry.id   AF-A0A816FN36-F1
#
_cell.length_a   1.000
_cell.length_b   1.000
_cell.length_c   1.000
_cell.angle_alpha   90.00
_cell.angle_beta   90.00
_cell.angle_gamma   90.00
#
_symmetry.space_group_name_H-M   'P 1'
#
loop_
_entity.id
_entity.type
_entity.pdbx_description
1 polymer ?
#
loop_
_entity_poly.entity_id
_entity_poly.type
_entity_poly.pdbx_seq_one_letter_code
_entity_poly.pdbx_strand_id
1 'polypeptide(L)'
;VIYGDTDSVMIKFGVKTLEEAMELGRLAATFVSSHFISPIKLEFEKCYYPYLLINKKRYAGLYFTRPEKYDKMDCKGIETVRRDNCELVASLITTCLEKLLIERDPNGAVEYVKTVISDLLCNRIDISQLVISKELTKTDAEYSNKQPHAELANKMRKRDPGSAPNLGDRVPYVIIPGTKNQPASERAEDPVYVLDNNVPIDTKYYLEQQISKPLLRIFEPILGDSKAESILLRGEHTTVKTVVTSKVGGLAGFITKKDKCIGCKTVLQEQGTALCSYCKAKEGDYYQKEVETLQELEEKFTRLWTECQRCQGARLEDVLCTNRDCSIFYMRRKVQKDLGDQTRIISRFSVPALNW
;
A
#
# COMPACT_ATOMS: atom_id res chain seq x y z
N VAL A 1 -32.47 -7.61 -16.76
CA VAL A 1 -31.28 -8.25 -16.15
C VAL A 1 -30.08 -7.36 -16.42
N ILE A 2 -29.28 -7.03 -15.40
CA ILE A 2 -28.09 -6.16 -15.55
C ILE A 2 -26.78 -6.96 -15.51
N TYR A 3 -26.77 -8.13 -14.90
CA TYR A 3 -25.62 -9.03 -14.83
C TYR A 3 -26.08 -10.46 -14.52
N GLY A 4 -25.29 -11.46 -14.90
CA GLY A 4 -25.48 -12.84 -14.49
C GLY A 4 -24.15 -13.60 -14.54
N ASP A 5 -23.95 -14.51 -13.58
CA ASP A 5 -22.73 -15.32 -13.46
C ASP A 5 -23.12 -16.76 -13.14
N THR A 6 -23.32 -17.56 -14.19
CA THR A 6 -23.65 -19.00 -14.17
C THR A 6 -24.93 -19.35 -13.40
N ASP A 7 -24.90 -19.26 -12.07
CA ASP A 7 -25.94 -19.65 -11.13
C ASP A 7 -26.73 -18.46 -10.55
N SER A 8 -26.29 -17.23 -10.84
CA SER A 8 -26.89 -16.00 -10.30
C SER A 8 -27.31 -15.02 -11.38
N VAL A 9 -28.42 -14.32 -11.14
CA VAL A 9 -28.96 -13.28 -12.02
C VAL A 9 -29.26 -12.02 -11.20
N MET A 10 -28.71 -10.88 -11.63
CA MET A 10 -28.93 -9.58 -11.00
C MET A 10 -29.92 -8.77 -11.83
N ILE A 11 -31.03 -8.38 -11.21
CA ILE A 11 -32.15 -7.70 -11.86
C ILE A 11 -32.32 -6.31 -11.26
N LYS A 12 -32.36 -5.29 -12.11
CA LYS A 12 -32.76 -3.93 -11.72
C LYS A 12 -34.26 -3.80 -11.95
N PHE A 13 -35.04 -3.81 -10.86
CA PHE A 13 -36.50 -3.70 -10.91
C PHE A 13 -37.01 -2.28 -11.22
N GLY A 14 -36.19 -1.25 -11.01
CA GLY A 14 -36.56 0.14 -11.32
C GLY A 14 -37.42 0.83 -10.26
N VAL A 15 -37.72 0.16 -9.14
CA VAL A 15 -38.41 0.72 -7.97
C VAL A 15 -37.50 1.65 -7.17
N LYS A 16 -38.11 2.49 -6.32
CA LYS A 16 -37.40 3.53 -5.55
C LYS A 16 -36.95 3.06 -4.17
N THR A 17 -37.68 2.14 -3.56
CA THR A 17 -37.42 1.64 -2.19
C THR A 17 -36.76 0.27 -2.23
N LEU A 18 -35.97 -0.03 -1.20
CA LEU A 18 -35.26 -1.29 -1.11
C LEU A 18 -36.23 -2.43 -0.77
N GLU A 19 -37.20 -2.14 0.08
CA GLU A 19 -38.29 -3.00 0.52
C GLU A 19 -39.06 -3.57 -0.68
N GLU A 20 -39.54 -2.69 -1.56
CA GLU A 20 -40.26 -3.10 -2.79
C GLU A 20 -39.36 -3.96 -3.69
N ALA A 21 -38.07 -3.61 -3.82
CA ALA A 21 -37.14 -4.38 -4.64
C ALA A 21 -36.94 -5.80 -4.09
N MET A 22 -36.90 -5.95 -2.75
CA MET A 22 -36.77 -7.25 -2.10
C MET A 22 -38.05 -8.08 -2.22
N GLU A 23 -39.23 -7.46 -2.08
CA GLU A 23 -40.51 -8.14 -2.30
C GLU A 23 -40.65 -8.65 -3.73
N LEU A 24 -40.39 -7.80 -4.72
CA LEU A 24 -40.38 -8.18 -6.13
C LEU A 24 -39.35 -9.27 -6.42
N GLY A 25 -38.18 -9.22 -5.77
CA GLY A 25 -37.16 -10.26 -5.85
C GLY A 25 -37.66 -11.62 -5.38
N ARG A 26 -38.35 -11.68 -4.22
CA ARG A 26 -38.94 -12.92 -3.69
C ARG A 26 -40.07 -13.45 -4.56
N LEU A 27 -40.92 -12.56 -5.07
CA LEU A 27 -42.00 -12.93 -5.99
C LEU A 27 -41.44 -13.49 -7.30
N ALA A 28 -40.43 -12.83 -7.88
CA ALA A 28 -39.78 -13.30 -9.10
C ALA A 28 -39.09 -14.67 -8.89
N ALA A 29 -38.40 -14.87 -7.77
CA ALA A 29 -37.76 -16.14 -7.45
C ALA A 29 -38.77 -17.29 -7.35
N THR A 30 -39.92 -17.04 -6.70
CA THR A 30 -41.02 -18.01 -6.56
C THR A 30 -41.67 -18.32 -7.91
N PHE A 31 -41.97 -17.28 -8.69
CA PHE A 31 -42.57 -17.42 -10.02
C PHE A 31 -41.66 -18.19 -10.99
N VAL A 32 -40.37 -17.90 -11.00
CA VAL A 32 -39.43 -18.64 -11.85
C VAL A 32 -39.31 -20.09 -11.39
N SER A 33 -39.24 -20.34 -10.08
CA SER A 33 -39.16 -21.69 -9.53
C SER A 33 -40.36 -22.57 -9.90
N SER A 34 -41.57 -21.99 -10.02
CA SER A 34 -42.77 -22.76 -10.38
C SER A 34 -42.75 -23.33 -11.80
N HIS A 35 -41.83 -22.88 -12.65
CA HIS A 35 -41.68 -23.36 -14.02
C HIS A 35 -40.67 -24.51 -14.16
N PHE A 36 -39.99 -24.90 -13.07
CA PHE A 36 -38.99 -25.97 -13.06
C PHE A 36 -39.45 -27.17 -12.23
N ILE A 37 -38.92 -28.34 -12.56
CA ILE A 37 -39.16 -29.57 -11.80
C ILE A 37 -38.39 -29.54 -10.48
N SER A 38 -39.01 -30.06 -9.41
CA SER A 38 -38.31 -30.28 -8.13
C SER A 38 -37.09 -31.19 -8.33
N PRO A 39 -35.92 -30.92 -7.73
CA PRO A 39 -35.64 -29.93 -6.67
C PRO A 39 -35.05 -28.59 -7.17
N ILE A 40 -35.19 -28.27 -8.45
CA ILE A 40 -34.62 -27.03 -9.02
C ILE A 40 -35.43 -25.83 -8.49
N LYS A 41 -34.76 -24.96 -7.71
CA LYS A 41 -35.38 -23.78 -7.09
C LYS A 41 -34.46 -22.58 -7.24
N LEU A 42 -35.03 -21.43 -7.57
CA LEU A 42 -34.39 -20.13 -7.50
C LEU A 42 -34.80 -19.45 -6.19
N GLU A 43 -33.82 -18.93 -5.46
CA GLU A 43 -34.07 -18.24 -4.19
C GLU A 43 -33.61 -16.79 -4.28
N PHE A 44 -34.38 -15.90 -3.67
CA PHE A 44 -33.94 -14.53 -3.45
C PHE A 44 -32.89 -14.53 -2.34
N GLU A 45 -31.68 -14.08 -2.65
CA GLU A 45 -30.60 -14.05 -1.67
C GLU A 45 -30.41 -12.67 -1.05
N LYS A 46 -30.37 -11.61 -1.87
CA LYS A 46 -29.90 -10.28 -1.44
C LYS A 46 -30.29 -9.16 -2.41
N CYS A 47 -30.18 -7.93 -1.93
CA CYS A 47 -30.23 -6.72 -2.76
C CYS A 47 -28.95 -5.89 -2.61
N TYR A 48 -28.53 -5.21 -3.68
CA TYR A 48 -27.40 -4.26 -3.66
C TYR A 48 -27.88 -2.83 -3.79
N TYR A 49 -27.49 -1.96 -2.85
CA TYR A 49 -27.80 -0.54 -2.93
C TYR A 49 -26.85 0.35 -2.10
N PRO A 50 -25.94 1.14 -2.71
CA PRO A 50 -25.68 1.26 -4.14
C PRO A 50 -24.93 0.04 -4.72
N TYR A 51 -24.92 -0.05 -6.05
CA TYR A 51 -24.26 -1.11 -6.82
C TYR A 51 -23.33 -0.52 -7.89
N LEU A 52 -22.08 -0.97 -7.90
CA LEU A 52 -21.03 -0.59 -8.84
C LEU A 52 -20.56 -1.82 -9.61
N LEU A 53 -20.98 -1.92 -10.88
CA LEU A 53 -20.52 -2.97 -11.79
C LEU A 53 -19.40 -2.41 -12.67
N ILE A 54 -18.19 -2.96 -12.52
CA ILE A 54 -17.02 -2.53 -13.30
C ILE A 54 -16.88 -3.41 -14.54
N ASN A 55 -16.83 -4.73 -14.34
CA ASN A 55 -16.61 -5.72 -15.40
C ASN A 55 -17.18 -7.08 -14.98
N LYS A 56 -17.14 -8.06 -15.90
CA LYS A 56 -17.48 -9.46 -15.55
C LYS A 56 -16.62 -9.93 -14.37
N LYS A 57 -17.27 -10.51 -13.36
CA LYS A 57 -16.66 -10.94 -12.08
C LYS A 57 -15.95 -9.83 -11.30
N ARG A 58 -16.26 -8.56 -11.57
CA ARG A 58 -15.68 -7.39 -10.91
C ARG A 58 -16.76 -6.37 -10.57
N TYR A 59 -17.24 -6.43 -9.34
CA TYR A 59 -18.29 -5.53 -8.85
C TYR A 59 -18.16 -5.29 -7.35
N ALA A 60 -18.72 -4.17 -6.90
CA ALA A 60 -18.83 -3.80 -5.50
C ALA A 60 -20.23 -3.28 -5.20
N GLY A 61 -20.70 -3.46 -3.98
CA GLY A 61 -21.98 -2.91 -3.56
C GLY A 61 -22.23 -3.13 -2.08
N LEU A 62 -23.16 -2.35 -1.53
CA LEU A 62 -23.62 -2.59 -0.17
C LEU A 62 -24.64 -3.73 -0.17
N TYR A 63 -24.38 -4.73 0.65
CA TYR A 63 -25.12 -5.98 0.73
C TYR A 63 -26.27 -5.84 1.73
N PHE A 64 -27.52 -6.10 1.29
CA PHE A 64 -28.71 -6.06 2.14
C PHE A 64 -29.46 -7.39 2.12
N THR A 65 -29.57 -8.04 3.28
CA THR A 65 -30.55 -9.12 3.56
C THR A 65 -31.85 -8.60 4.15
N ARG A 66 -31.79 -7.43 4.78
CA ARG A 66 -32.93 -6.70 5.36
C ARG A 66 -32.90 -5.24 4.93
N PRO A 67 -34.05 -4.57 4.83
CA PRO A 67 -34.11 -3.26 4.22
C PRO A 67 -33.54 -2.13 5.09
N GLU A 68 -33.51 -2.28 6.41
CA GLU A 68 -33.21 -1.17 7.33
C GLU A 68 -31.72 -0.81 7.38
N LYS A 69 -30.83 -1.80 7.21
CA LYS A 69 -29.38 -1.61 7.34
C LYS A 69 -28.62 -2.58 6.45
N TYR A 70 -27.55 -2.09 5.82
CA TYR A 70 -26.61 -2.93 5.09
C TYR A 70 -25.83 -3.84 6.04
N ASP A 71 -25.59 -5.07 5.62
CA ASP A 71 -24.83 -6.05 6.40
C ASP A 71 -23.33 -5.82 6.27
N LYS A 72 -22.87 -5.58 5.03
CA LYS A 72 -21.45 -5.34 4.70
C LYS A 72 -21.28 -4.74 3.30
N MET A 73 -20.09 -4.26 2.99
CA MET A 73 -19.68 -3.98 1.62
C MET A 73 -19.18 -5.28 0.98
N ASP A 74 -19.84 -5.74 -0.08
CA ASP A 74 -19.39 -6.90 -0.85
C ASP A 74 -18.53 -6.46 -2.03
N CYS A 75 -17.36 -7.07 -2.15
CA CYS A 75 -16.31 -6.72 -3.09
C CYS A 75 -15.89 -7.99 -3.83
N LYS A 76 -16.30 -8.15 -5.08
CA LYS A 76 -16.01 -9.36 -5.88
C LYS A 76 -14.99 -9.05 -6.96
N GLY A 77 -13.86 -9.76 -6.93
CA GLY A 77 -12.82 -9.72 -7.98
C GLY A 77 -12.10 -8.38 -8.16
N ILE A 78 -12.37 -7.40 -7.30
CA ILE A 78 -11.67 -6.13 -7.24
C ILE A 78 -10.35 -6.25 -6.45
N GLU A 79 -9.51 -5.24 -6.56
CA GLU A 79 -8.15 -5.26 -6.04
C GLU A 79 -8.06 -5.41 -4.52
N THR A 80 -9.12 -5.11 -3.77
CA THR A 80 -9.17 -5.24 -2.29
C THR A 80 -9.11 -6.67 -1.78
N VAL A 81 -9.61 -7.64 -2.55
CA VAL A 81 -9.63 -9.07 -2.17
C VAL A 81 -8.53 -9.87 -2.86
N ARG A 82 -7.68 -9.19 -3.64
CA ARG A 82 -6.63 -9.78 -4.46
C ARG A 82 -5.28 -9.67 -3.76
N ARG A 83 -4.64 -10.82 -3.56
CA ARG A 83 -3.35 -10.92 -2.84
C ARG A 83 -2.12 -10.63 -3.69
N ASP A 84 -2.29 -10.34 -4.98
CA ASP A 84 -1.22 -10.07 -5.95
C ASP A 84 -0.89 -8.59 -6.12
N ASN A 85 -1.61 -7.70 -5.43
CA ASN A 85 -1.35 -6.26 -5.37
C ASN A 85 -0.63 -5.91 -4.06
N CYS A 86 -0.04 -4.72 -3.99
CA CYS A 86 0.47 -4.20 -2.73
C CYS A 86 -0.66 -3.75 -1.80
N GLU A 87 -0.40 -3.82 -0.49
CA GLU A 87 -1.38 -3.48 0.56
C GLU A 87 -1.90 -2.04 0.43
N LEU A 88 -1.05 -1.11 -0.03
CA LEU A 88 -1.44 0.26 -0.32
C LEU A 88 -2.64 0.34 -1.27
N VAL A 89 -2.65 -0.46 -2.34
CA VAL A 89 -3.75 -0.45 -3.32
C VAL A 89 -5.02 -1.02 -2.69
N ALA A 90 -4.91 -2.11 -1.93
CA ALA A 90 -6.07 -2.71 -1.28
C ALA A 90 -6.72 -1.73 -0.29
N SER A 91 -5.92 -1.08 0.56
CA SER A 91 -6.38 -0.06 1.50
C SER A 91 -6.95 1.17 0.80
N LEU A 92 -6.23 1.72 -0.19
CA LEU A 92 -6.68 2.87 -0.98
C LEU A 92 -8.05 2.63 -1.61
N ILE A 93 -8.22 1.49 -2.30
CA ILE A 93 -9.47 1.16 -2.99
C ILE A 93 -10.59 0.89 -2.00
N THR A 94 -10.32 0.25 -0.86
CA THR A 94 -11.32 0.02 0.19
C THR A 94 -11.85 1.35 0.72
N THR A 95 -10.97 2.26 1.12
CA THR A 95 -11.37 3.60 1.59
C THR A 95 -12.11 4.39 0.52
N CYS A 96 -11.67 4.31 -0.75
CA CYS A 96 -12.39 4.96 -1.85
C CYS A 96 -13.82 4.42 -2.00
N LEU A 97 -14.00 3.10 -1.93
CA LEU A 97 -15.32 2.48 -2.02
C LEU A 97 -16.20 2.82 -0.82
N GLU A 98 -15.64 2.91 0.39
CA GLU A 98 -16.38 3.37 1.57
C GLU A 98 -16.88 4.81 1.38
N LYS A 99 -16.00 5.72 0.93
CA LYS A 99 -16.37 7.11 0.64
C LYS A 99 -17.42 7.23 -0.46
N LEU A 100 -17.33 6.40 -1.50
CA LEU A 100 -18.25 6.44 -2.63
C LEU A 100 -19.60 5.77 -2.35
N LEU A 101 -19.61 4.60 -1.72
CA LEU A 101 -20.80 3.77 -1.55
C LEU A 101 -21.53 4.05 -0.22
N ILE A 102 -20.79 4.36 0.86
CA ILE A 102 -21.36 4.61 2.19
C ILE A 102 -21.54 6.12 2.40
N GLU A 103 -20.45 6.89 2.37
CA GLU A 103 -20.51 8.34 2.63
C GLU A 103 -21.18 9.11 1.47
N ARG A 104 -21.20 8.52 0.27
CA ARG A 104 -21.70 9.14 -0.97
C ARG A 104 -21.02 10.48 -1.27
N ASP A 105 -19.72 10.57 -0.99
CA ASP A 105 -18.90 11.76 -1.23
C ASP A 105 -17.78 11.47 -2.24
N PRO A 106 -18.03 11.68 -3.55
CA PRO A 106 -17.01 11.56 -4.58
C PRO A 106 -15.85 12.54 -4.42
N ASN A 107 -16.09 13.73 -3.86
CA ASN A 107 -15.05 14.76 -3.73
C ASN A 107 -14.08 14.40 -2.61
N GLY A 108 -14.59 13.95 -1.45
CA GLY A 108 -13.75 13.44 -0.36
C GLY A 108 -12.95 12.21 -0.79
N ALA A 109 -13.50 11.35 -1.64
CA ALA A 109 -12.76 10.23 -2.23
C ALA A 109 -11.61 10.72 -3.13
N VAL A 110 -11.84 11.74 -3.96
CA VAL A 110 -10.81 12.35 -4.82
C VAL A 110 -9.70 12.99 -3.98
N GLU A 111 -10.04 13.76 -2.94
CA GLU A 111 -9.04 14.38 -2.07
C GLU A 111 -8.18 13.34 -1.35
N TYR A 112 -8.80 12.28 -0.84
CA TYR A 112 -8.08 11.18 -0.22
C TYR A 112 -7.07 10.55 -1.19
N VAL A 113 -7.47 10.28 -2.44
CA VAL A 113 -6.56 9.75 -3.47
C VAL A 113 -5.39 10.71 -3.72
N LYS A 114 -5.64 12.01 -3.83
CA LYS A 114 -4.59 13.02 -4.05
C LYS A 114 -3.58 13.02 -2.92
N THR A 115 -4.04 12.92 -1.67
CA THR A 115 -3.16 12.84 -0.48
C THR A 115 -2.28 11.60 -0.55
N VAL A 116 -2.86 10.43 -0.83
CA VAL A 116 -2.10 9.17 -0.92
C VAL A 116 -1.07 9.21 -2.06
N ILE A 117 -1.43 9.77 -3.23
CA ILE A 117 -0.48 9.93 -4.34
C ILE A 117 0.64 10.89 -3.96
N SER A 118 0.33 11.99 -3.27
CA SER A 118 1.34 12.93 -2.76
C SER A 118 2.29 12.24 -1.78
N ASP A 119 1.75 11.45 -0.84
CA ASP A 119 2.55 10.68 0.12
C ASP A 119 3.48 9.67 -0.55
N LEU A 120 2.99 8.98 -1.59
CA LEU A 120 3.80 8.07 -2.37
C LEU A 120 4.98 8.79 -3.03
N LEU A 121 4.72 9.91 -3.70
CA LEU A 121 5.74 10.67 -4.44
C LEU A 121 6.72 11.40 -3.51
N CYS A 122 6.27 11.76 -2.31
CA CYS A 122 7.11 12.36 -1.27
C CYS A 122 7.91 11.31 -0.46
N ASN A 123 7.79 10.01 -0.80
CA ASN A 123 8.41 8.90 -0.08
C ASN A 123 8.00 8.83 1.41
N ARG A 124 6.75 9.22 1.71
CA ARG A 124 6.15 9.18 3.06
C ARG A 124 5.39 7.88 3.34
N ILE A 125 5.23 7.02 2.34
CA ILE A 125 4.58 5.71 2.49
C ILE A 125 5.57 4.67 3.02
N ASP A 126 5.09 3.84 3.95
CA ASP A 126 5.87 2.75 4.52
C ASP A 126 6.14 1.65 3.47
N ILE A 127 7.34 1.09 3.48
CA ILE A 127 7.71 0.05 2.51
C ILE A 127 6.84 -1.20 2.63
N SER A 128 6.33 -1.52 3.84
CA SER A 128 5.41 -2.65 4.07
C SER A 128 4.16 -2.55 3.20
N GLN A 129 3.67 -1.33 2.96
CA GLN A 129 2.50 -1.09 2.12
C GLN A 129 2.79 -1.24 0.62
N LEU A 130 4.07 -1.25 0.24
CA LEU A 130 4.53 -1.38 -1.14
C LEU A 130 4.99 -2.81 -1.48
N VAL A 131 5.08 -3.70 -0.49
CA VAL A 131 5.45 -5.10 -0.71
C VAL A 131 4.39 -5.80 -1.55
N ILE A 132 4.83 -6.46 -2.61
CA ILE A 132 4.01 -7.35 -3.44
C ILE A 132 4.48 -8.77 -3.17
N SER A 133 3.55 -9.71 -3.01
CA SER A 133 3.86 -11.09 -2.71
C SER A 133 3.27 -12.03 -3.76
N LYS A 134 4.08 -12.95 -4.30
CA LYS A 134 3.61 -13.98 -5.25
C LYS A 134 4.17 -15.35 -4.90
N GLU A 135 3.34 -16.36 -5.07
CA GLU A 135 3.73 -17.75 -4.86
C GLU A 135 4.67 -18.22 -5.97
N LEU A 136 5.77 -18.85 -5.57
CA LEU A 136 6.73 -19.45 -6.49
C LEU A 136 6.29 -20.86 -6.86
N THR A 137 5.52 -20.96 -7.95
CA THR A 137 4.92 -22.24 -8.37
C THR A 137 5.78 -23.06 -9.32
N LYS A 138 6.78 -22.44 -9.96
CA LYS A 138 7.67 -23.10 -10.91
C LYS A 138 9.10 -22.65 -10.75
N THR A 139 10.03 -23.45 -11.27
CA THR A 139 11.42 -23.02 -11.41
C THR A 139 11.55 -22.00 -12.55
N ASP A 140 12.57 -21.13 -12.48
CA ASP A 140 12.78 -20.07 -13.49
C ASP A 140 12.91 -20.62 -14.93
N ALA A 141 13.41 -21.84 -15.07
CA ALA A 141 13.55 -22.52 -16.37
C ALA A 141 12.21 -22.96 -16.99
N GLU A 142 11.14 -23.07 -16.19
CA GLU A 142 9.81 -23.50 -16.64
C GLU A 142 8.87 -22.32 -16.94
N TYR A 143 9.26 -21.09 -16.59
CA TYR A 143 8.49 -19.92 -16.95
C TYR A 143 8.80 -19.50 -18.39
N SER A 144 7.76 -19.47 -19.23
CA SER A 144 7.87 -18.95 -20.60
C SER A 144 8.24 -17.46 -20.65
N ASN A 145 7.93 -16.70 -19.58
CA ASN A 145 8.27 -15.28 -19.43
C ASN A 145 8.87 -15.04 -18.05
N LYS A 146 10.00 -14.33 -17.99
CA LYS A 146 10.68 -13.96 -16.74
C LYS A 146 9.75 -13.23 -15.79
N GLN A 147 9.50 -13.82 -14.63
CA GLN A 147 8.64 -13.22 -13.60
C GLN A 147 9.46 -12.51 -12.51
N PRO A 148 8.97 -11.39 -11.94
CA PRO A 148 9.67 -10.66 -10.88
C PRO A 148 10.05 -11.50 -9.65
N HIS A 149 9.14 -12.35 -9.17
CA HIS A 149 9.36 -13.20 -8.00
C HIS A 149 10.36 -14.34 -8.27
N ALA A 150 10.36 -14.89 -9.49
CA ALA A 150 11.30 -15.95 -9.89
C ALA A 150 12.72 -15.40 -10.05
N GLU A 151 12.89 -14.25 -10.73
CA GLU A 151 14.18 -13.59 -10.89
C GLU A 151 14.74 -13.15 -9.53
N LEU A 152 13.89 -12.64 -8.64
CA LEU A 152 14.31 -12.30 -7.28
C LEU A 152 14.75 -13.55 -6.50
N ALA A 153 14.00 -14.65 -6.55
CA ALA A 153 14.38 -15.88 -5.86
C ALA A 153 15.77 -16.39 -6.31
N ASN A 154 16.07 -16.31 -7.60
CA ASN A 154 17.39 -16.61 -8.15
C ASN A 154 18.47 -15.63 -7.69
N LYS A 155 18.15 -14.33 -7.66
CA LYS A 155 19.05 -13.27 -7.17
C LYS A 155 19.36 -13.44 -5.68
N MET A 156 18.40 -13.87 -4.88
CA MET A 156 18.58 -14.21 -3.47
C MET A 156 19.46 -15.45 -3.32
N ARG A 157 19.19 -16.52 -4.08
CA ARG A 157 19.98 -17.76 -4.06
C ARG A 157 21.45 -17.57 -4.43
N LYS A 158 21.74 -16.66 -5.36
CA LYS A 158 23.11 -16.27 -5.72
C LYS A 158 23.83 -15.48 -4.63
N ARG A 159 23.08 -14.69 -3.85
CA ARG A 159 23.62 -13.86 -2.76
C ARG A 159 23.87 -14.69 -1.50
N ASP A 160 22.86 -15.46 -1.10
CA ASP A 160 22.91 -16.35 0.05
C ASP A 160 21.95 -17.52 -0.17
N PRO A 161 22.46 -18.75 -0.43
CA PRO A 161 21.63 -19.93 -0.62
C PRO A 161 20.74 -20.26 0.58
N GLY A 162 21.13 -19.88 1.80
CA GLY A 162 20.39 -20.24 3.03
C GLY A 162 19.11 -19.44 3.25
N SER A 163 18.99 -18.25 2.65
CA SER A 163 17.81 -17.37 2.78
C SER A 163 16.89 -17.35 1.55
N ALA A 164 17.20 -18.20 0.56
CA ALA A 164 16.48 -18.28 -0.69
C ALA A 164 15.11 -18.97 -0.53
N PRO A 165 14.04 -18.44 -1.16
CA PRO A 165 12.72 -19.09 -1.16
C PRO A 165 12.73 -20.46 -1.87
N ASN A 166 11.88 -21.37 -1.37
CA ASN A 166 11.63 -22.67 -1.98
C ASN A 166 10.38 -22.65 -2.86
N LEU A 167 10.21 -23.73 -3.62
CA LEU A 167 9.04 -23.97 -4.46
C LEU A 167 7.80 -24.13 -3.55
N GLY A 168 6.75 -23.35 -3.83
CA GLY A 168 5.55 -23.23 -2.99
C GLY A 168 5.59 -22.05 -2.00
N ASP A 169 6.76 -21.45 -1.76
CA ASP A 169 6.84 -20.29 -0.88
C ASP A 169 6.32 -19.03 -1.57
N ARG A 170 5.77 -18.11 -0.78
CA ARG A 170 5.47 -16.76 -1.26
C ARG A 170 6.72 -15.89 -1.18
N VAL A 171 7.08 -15.28 -2.30
CA VAL A 171 8.23 -14.38 -2.42
C VAL A 171 7.74 -12.93 -2.34
N PRO A 172 8.03 -12.22 -1.25
CA PRO A 172 7.77 -10.78 -1.14
C PRO A 172 8.85 -10.00 -1.87
N TYR A 173 8.45 -8.97 -2.61
CA TYR A 173 9.35 -8.09 -3.35
C TYR A 173 8.80 -6.67 -3.46
N VAL A 174 9.71 -5.72 -3.69
CA VAL A 174 9.39 -4.36 -4.11
C VAL A 174 10.05 -4.07 -5.45
N ILE A 175 9.54 -3.07 -6.16
CA ILE A 175 10.12 -2.64 -7.44
C ILE A 175 11.01 -1.41 -7.24
N ILE A 176 12.28 -1.55 -7.57
CA ILE A 176 13.27 -0.47 -7.51
C ILE A 176 13.36 0.28 -8.85
N PRO A 177 13.85 1.53 -8.87
CA PRO A 177 14.11 2.25 -10.11
C PRO A 177 15.12 1.50 -10.97
N GLY A 178 14.87 1.47 -12.28
CA GLY A 178 15.77 0.84 -13.24
C GLY A 178 16.17 1.79 -14.36
N THR A 179 16.95 1.27 -15.30
CA THR A 179 17.31 2.00 -16.52
C THR A 179 16.13 2.04 -17.50
N LYS A 180 16.20 2.94 -18.49
CA LYS A 180 15.16 3.06 -19.52
C LYS A 180 14.94 1.71 -20.22
N ASN A 181 13.68 1.27 -20.29
CA ASN A 181 13.23 0.00 -20.87
C ASN A 181 13.67 -1.27 -20.11
N GLN A 182 14.20 -1.17 -18.89
CA GLN A 182 14.47 -2.35 -18.09
C GLN A 182 13.15 -3.00 -17.66
N PRO A 183 12.99 -4.33 -17.84
CA PRO A 183 11.74 -5.01 -17.49
C PRO A 183 11.53 -4.99 -15.96
N ALA A 184 10.26 -4.96 -15.55
CA ALA A 184 9.90 -4.98 -14.13
C ALA A 184 10.37 -6.24 -13.38
N SER A 185 10.61 -7.34 -14.10
CA SER A 185 11.13 -8.59 -13.53
C SER A 185 12.54 -8.43 -12.95
N GLU A 186 13.43 -7.72 -13.63
CA GLU A 186 14.81 -7.52 -13.18
C GLU A 186 14.95 -6.50 -12.05
N ARG A 187 13.96 -5.60 -11.97
CA ARG A 187 13.86 -4.54 -10.96
C ARG A 187 13.21 -5.00 -9.65
N ALA A 188 12.87 -6.28 -9.53
CA ALA A 188 12.41 -6.82 -8.26
C ALA A 188 13.58 -6.96 -7.27
N GLU A 189 13.34 -6.52 -6.04
CA GLU A 189 14.31 -6.61 -4.96
C GLU A 189 13.63 -6.98 -3.64
N ASP A 190 14.39 -7.64 -2.78
CA ASP A 190 13.94 -8.07 -1.45
C ASP A 190 13.74 -6.84 -0.54
N PRO A 191 12.59 -6.68 0.13
CA PRO A 191 12.32 -5.48 0.92
C PRO A 191 13.32 -5.31 2.08
N VAL A 192 13.85 -6.41 2.64
CA VAL A 192 14.91 -6.34 3.65
C VAL A 192 16.20 -5.78 3.05
N TYR A 193 16.63 -6.32 1.91
CA TYR A 193 17.79 -5.78 1.20
C TYR A 193 17.65 -4.29 0.88
N VAL A 194 16.47 -3.87 0.41
CA VAL A 194 16.17 -2.46 0.13
C VAL A 194 16.28 -1.59 1.38
N LEU A 195 15.72 -2.06 2.51
CA LEU A 195 15.81 -1.38 3.79
C LEU A 195 17.24 -1.27 4.27
N ASP A 196 18.03 -2.33 4.26
CA ASP A 196 19.40 -2.32 4.77
C ASP A 196 20.29 -1.38 3.92
N ASN A 197 20.11 -1.41 2.60
CA ASN A 197 20.93 -0.68 1.64
C ASN A 197 20.39 0.70 1.22
N ASN A 198 19.25 1.15 1.74
CA ASN A 198 18.61 2.41 1.32
C ASN A 198 18.40 2.51 -0.20
N VAL A 199 17.99 1.41 -0.83
CA VAL A 199 17.69 1.45 -2.27
C VAL A 199 16.40 2.24 -2.48
N PRO A 200 16.34 3.20 -3.41
CA PRO A 200 15.10 3.93 -3.69
C PRO A 200 14.02 3.00 -4.24
N ILE A 201 12.76 3.39 -4.10
CA ILE A 201 11.60 2.69 -4.67
C ILE A 201 11.15 3.38 -5.96
N ASP A 202 10.67 2.62 -6.95
CA ASP A 202 10.13 3.17 -8.19
C ASP A 202 8.70 3.68 -7.99
N THR A 203 8.56 4.89 -7.44
CA THR A 203 7.27 5.53 -7.21
C THR A 203 6.44 5.69 -8.49
N LYS A 204 7.10 5.82 -9.66
CA LYS A 204 6.42 5.91 -10.95
C LYS A 204 5.76 4.58 -11.32
N TYR A 205 6.45 3.46 -11.11
CA TYR A 205 5.86 2.13 -11.32
C TYR A 205 4.62 1.91 -10.45
N TYR A 206 4.69 2.24 -9.15
CA TYR A 206 3.54 2.08 -8.26
C TYR A 206 2.37 3.00 -8.65
N LEU A 207 2.66 4.25 -9.02
CA LEU A 207 1.62 5.16 -9.49
C LEU A 207 0.94 4.62 -10.75
N GLU A 208 1.69 4.38 -11.83
CA GLU A 208 1.12 4.06 -13.14
C GLU A 208 0.57 2.63 -13.25
N GLN A 209 1.25 1.64 -12.66
CA GLN A 209 0.91 0.23 -12.83
C GLN A 209 0.02 -0.32 -11.71
N GLN A 210 0.23 0.12 -10.47
CA GLN A 210 -0.50 -0.41 -9.31
C GLN A 210 -1.71 0.45 -8.96
N ILE A 211 -1.58 1.78 -8.95
CA ILE A 211 -2.61 2.69 -8.43
C ILE A 211 -3.54 3.23 -9.54
N SER A 212 -3.00 3.68 -10.67
CA SER A 212 -3.79 4.35 -11.70
C SER A 212 -4.88 3.44 -12.30
N LYS A 213 -4.54 2.19 -12.65
CA LYS A 213 -5.48 1.29 -13.34
C LYS A 213 -6.70 0.93 -12.48
N PRO A 214 -6.55 0.54 -11.19
CA PRO A 214 -7.71 0.28 -10.33
C PRO A 214 -8.54 1.51 -10.03
N LEU A 215 -7.91 2.67 -9.82
CA LEU A 215 -8.63 3.92 -9.56
C LEU A 215 -9.49 4.34 -10.74
N LEU A 216 -8.92 4.36 -11.94
CA LEU A 216 -9.66 4.75 -13.15
C LEU A 216 -10.91 3.87 -13.32
N ARG A 217 -10.80 2.56 -13.16
CA ARG A 217 -11.96 1.63 -13.25
C ARG A 217 -13.11 1.95 -12.28
N ILE A 218 -12.83 2.56 -11.13
CA ILE A 218 -13.84 2.88 -10.11
C ILE A 218 -14.41 4.29 -10.31
N PHE A 219 -13.55 5.24 -10.67
CA PHE A 219 -13.93 6.65 -10.79
C PHE A 219 -14.46 7.02 -12.18
N GLU A 220 -14.07 6.31 -13.25
CA GLU A 220 -14.56 6.55 -14.62
C GLU A 220 -16.09 6.48 -14.71
N PRO A 221 -16.78 5.45 -14.17
CA PRO A 221 -18.25 5.39 -14.22
C PRO A 221 -18.97 6.49 -13.42
N ILE A 222 -18.26 7.19 -12.53
CA ILE A 222 -18.84 8.18 -11.60
C ILE A 222 -18.56 9.61 -12.09
N LEU A 223 -17.32 9.89 -12.49
CA LEU A 223 -16.85 11.24 -12.88
C LEU A 223 -16.77 11.44 -14.40
N GLY A 224 -16.73 10.35 -15.17
CA GLY A 224 -16.49 10.32 -16.62
C GLY A 224 -15.01 10.17 -16.99
N ASP A 225 -14.75 9.48 -18.10
CA ASP A 225 -13.43 8.97 -18.52
C ASP A 225 -12.32 10.03 -18.53
N SER A 226 -12.55 11.18 -19.18
CA SER A 226 -11.54 12.25 -19.32
C SER A 226 -11.30 13.06 -18.05
N LYS A 227 -12.31 13.13 -17.17
CA LYS A 227 -12.23 13.87 -15.91
C LYS A 227 -11.52 13.06 -14.83
N ALA A 228 -11.74 11.75 -14.78
CA ALA A 228 -11.10 10.90 -13.78
C ALA A 228 -9.57 10.92 -13.91
N GLU A 229 -9.03 10.71 -15.11
CA GLU A 229 -7.57 10.71 -15.32
C GLU A 229 -6.94 12.07 -15.01
N SER A 230 -7.54 13.15 -15.52
CA SER A 230 -7.02 14.50 -15.34
C SER A 230 -7.05 14.94 -13.88
N ILE A 231 -8.13 14.68 -13.13
CA ILE A 231 -8.27 15.11 -11.74
C ILE A 231 -7.39 14.30 -10.79
N LEU A 232 -7.29 12.98 -11.01
CA LEU A 232 -6.61 12.07 -10.09
C LEU A 232 -5.10 12.01 -10.34
N LEU A 233 -4.66 11.99 -11.60
CA LEU A 233 -3.27 11.69 -11.96
C LEU A 233 -2.48 12.90 -12.43
N ARG A 234 -3.14 14.04 -12.71
CA ARG A 234 -2.47 15.28 -13.15
C ARG A 234 -2.83 16.41 -12.18
N GLY A 235 -1.82 16.95 -11.51
CA GLY A 235 -2.04 18.08 -10.59
C GLY A 235 -0.82 18.40 -9.74
N GLU A 236 -0.94 19.44 -8.92
CA GLU A 236 0.12 19.90 -8.01
C GLU A 236 0.55 18.82 -7.02
N HIS A 237 -0.36 17.92 -6.63
CA HIS A 237 -0.06 16.78 -5.77
C HIS A 237 0.93 15.78 -6.39
N THR A 238 1.19 15.86 -7.70
CA THR A 238 2.12 14.98 -8.43
C THR A 238 3.46 15.62 -8.82
N THR A 239 3.62 16.92 -8.60
CA THR A 239 4.81 17.67 -9.06
C THR A 239 5.98 17.56 -8.08
N VAL A 240 5.69 17.44 -6.79
CA VAL A 240 6.72 17.31 -5.74
C VAL A 240 7.16 15.86 -5.64
N LYS A 241 8.46 15.61 -5.82
CA LYS A 241 9.07 14.28 -5.75
C LYS A 241 10.30 14.31 -4.85
N THR A 242 10.33 13.43 -3.85
CA THR A 242 11.50 13.24 -3.01
C THR A 242 12.43 12.22 -3.67
N VAL A 243 13.66 12.62 -3.99
CA VAL A 243 14.67 11.72 -4.56
C VAL A 243 15.56 11.20 -3.44
N VAL A 244 15.53 9.88 -3.21
CA VAL A 244 16.43 9.21 -2.27
C VAL A 244 17.69 8.75 -3.01
N THR A 245 18.85 9.02 -2.43
CA THR A 245 20.13 8.55 -2.96
C THR A 245 20.45 7.15 -2.42
N SER A 246 20.63 6.18 -3.32
CA SER A 246 21.03 4.81 -3.00
C SER A 246 22.44 4.77 -2.38
N LYS A 247 22.67 3.87 -1.41
CA LYS A 247 24.04 3.53 -0.96
C LYS A 247 24.75 2.54 -1.90
N VAL A 248 23.99 1.93 -2.81
CA VAL A 248 24.48 0.87 -3.71
C VAL A 248 24.63 1.45 -5.11
N GLY A 249 25.84 1.32 -5.65
CA GLY A 249 26.21 1.74 -7.00
C GLY A 249 27.70 2.10 -7.06
N GLY A 250 28.36 1.86 -8.20
CA GLY A 250 29.80 2.13 -8.35
C GLY A 250 30.18 3.60 -8.06
N LEU A 251 29.26 4.54 -8.29
CA LEU A 251 29.43 5.95 -7.97
C LEU A 251 29.11 6.30 -6.50
N ALA A 252 28.31 5.49 -5.80
CA ALA A 252 27.86 5.80 -4.44
C ALA A 252 29.01 5.82 -3.42
N GLY A 253 30.04 5.00 -3.63
CA GLY A 253 31.25 4.99 -2.81
C GLY A 253 32.11 6.26 -2.89
N PHE A 254 31.91 7.07 -3.94
CA PHE A 254 32.64 8.33 -4.14
C PHE A 254 31.83 9.57 -3.72
N ILE A 255 30.59 9.41 -3.27
CA ILE A 255 29.74 10.51 -2.83
C ILE A 255 30.12 10.90 -1.40
N THR A 256 30.64 12.12 -1.23
CA THR A 256 30.89 12.69 0.09
C THR A 256 29.60 13.27 0.66
N LYS A 257 29.17 12.76 1.82
CA LYS A 257 28.00 13.28 2.53
C LYS A 257 28.38 14.61 3.17
N LYS A 258 27.80 15.71 2.68
CA LYS A 258 27.90 17.04 3.32
C LYS A 258 26.68 17.30 4.17
N ASP A 259 26.91 17.86 5.35
CA ASP A 259 25.84 18.24 6.25
C ASP A 259 25.08 19.45 5.72
N LYS A 260 23.75 19.46 5.95
CA LYS A 260 22.86 20.54 5.58
C LYS A 260 22.23 21.13 6.83
N CYS A 261 21.99 22.44 6.81
CA CYS A 261 21.24 23.13 7.84
C CYS A 261 19.84 22.52 7.96
N ILE A 262 19.42 22.17 9.18
CA ILE A 262 18.11 21.54 9.41
C ILE A 262 16.96 22.47 9.00
N GLY A 263 17.10 23.77 9.29
CA GLY A 263 16.09 24.79 8.96
C GLY A 263 16.02 25.14 7.47
N CYS A 264 17.09 25.70 6.89
CA CYS A 264 17.06 26.24 5.53
C CYS A 264 17.61 25.30 4.44
N LYS A 265 18.07 24.10 4.81
CA LYS A 265 18.66 23.08 3.91
C LYS A 265 19.92 23.51 3.13
N THR A 266 20.51 24.68 3.44
CA THR A 266 21.81 25.12 2.89
C THR A 266 22.92 24.18 3.35
N VAL A 267 23.88 23.89 2.46
CA VAL A 267 25.05 23.06 2.78
C VAL A 267 25.94 23.79 3.79
N LEU A 268 26.34 23.10 4.86
CA LEU A 268 27.20 23.64 5.91
C LEU A 268 28.67 23.44 5.56
N GLN A 269 29.51 24.39 5.95
CA GLN A 269 30.96 24.31 5.77
C GLN A 269 31.63 23.44 6.83
N GLU A 270 31.14 23.52 8.08
CA GLU A 270 31.61 22.70 9.21
C GLU A 270 30.75 21.46 9.37
N GLN A 271 31.39 20.28 9.34
CA GLN A 271 30.72 19.01 9.61
C GLN A 271 30.34 18.92 11.10
N GLY A 272 29.17 18.36 11.37
CA GLY A 272 28.65 18.16 12.74
C GLY A 272 27.81 19.31 13.30
N THR A 273 27.80 20.50 12.69
CA THR A 273 26.90 21.60 13.11
C THR A 273 25.47 21.34 12.65
N ALA A 274 24.46 21.63 13.48
CA ALA A 274 23.04 21.41 13.13
C ALA A 274 22.45 22.53 12.24
N LEU A 275 22.84 23.79 12.49
CA LEU A 275 22.21 24.98 11.91
C LEU A 275 23.26 25.93 11.30
N CYS A 276 22.84 26.71 10.31
CA CYS A 276 23.65 27.81 9.78
C CYS A 276 23.55 29.04 10.71
N SER A 277 24.46 30.00 10.52
CA SER A 277 24.49 31.26 11.28
C SER A 277 23.14 31.99 11.31
N TYR A 278 22.39 31.99 10.21
CA TYR A 278 21.07 32.62 10.11
C TYR A 278 19.97 31.87 10.88
N CYS A 279 19.99 30.54 10.87
CA CYS A 279 18.98 29.72 11.55
C CYS A 279 19.24 29.54 13.05
N LYS A 280 20.45 29.87 13.52
CA LYS A 280 20.85 29.72 14.93
C LYS A 280 19.97 30.52 15.90
N ALA A 281 19.40 31.64 15.46
CA ALA A 281 18.45 32.42 16.27
C ALA A 281 17.17 31.64 16.65
N LYS A 282 16.79 30.62 15.87
CA LYS A 282 15.61 29.77 16.10
C LYS A 282 15.99 28.33 16.50
N GLU A 283 17.16 28.17 17.12
CA GLU A 283 17.69 26.85 17.48
C GLU A 283 16.75 26.05 18.38
N GLY A 284 16.14 26.69 19.39
CA GLY A 284 15.17 26.05 20.29
C GLY A 284 13.96 25.48 19.54
N ASP A 285 13.38 26.23 18.60
CA ASP A 285 12.22 25.78 17.82
C ASP A 285 12.55 24.56 16.95
N TYR A 286 13.74 24.53 16.33
CA TYR A 286 14.16 23.39 15.51
C TYR A 286 14.48 22.18 16.39
N TYR A 287 15.19 22.39 17.51
CA TYR A 287 15.49 21.32 18.45
C TYR A 287 14.23 20.66 19.00
N GLN A 288 13.25 21.46 19.44
CA GLN A 288 11.98 20.96 19.97
C GLN A 288 11.25 20.07 18.95
N LYS A 289 11.16 20.50 17.68
CA LYS A 289 10.51 19.70 16.62
C LYS A 289 11.22 18.37 16.34
N GLU A 290 12.55 18.38 16.32
CA GLU A 290 13.32 17.16 16.08
C GLU A 290 13.22 16.20 17.28
N VAL A 291 13.15 16.72 18.51
CA VAL A 291 12.93 15.93 19.74
C VAL A 291 11.52 15.33 19.78
N GLU A 292 10.48 16.09 19.43
CA GLU A 292 9.11 15.57 19.30
C GLU A 292 9.07 14.40 18.30
N THR A 293 9.75 14.55 17.16
CA THR A 293 9.86 13.48 16.15
C THR A 293 10.60 12.25 16.70
N LEU A 294 11.67 12.45 17.49
CA LEU A 294 12.39 11.34 18.13
C LEU A 294 11.48 10.59 19.12
N GLN A 295 10.76 11.32 19.96
CA GLN A 295 9.84 10.73 20.94
C GLN A 295 8.76 9.87 20.26
N GLU A 296 8.18 10.34 19.15
CA GLU A 296 7.23 9.55 18.37
C GLU A 296 7.85 8.25 17.81
N LEU A 297 9.12 8.32 17.36
CA LEU A 297 9.84 7.15 16.85
C LEU A 297 10.19 6.17 17.97
N GLU A 298 10.57 6.64 19.15
CA GLU A 298 10.85 5.82 20.34
C GLU A 298 9.60 5.09 20.84
N GLU A 299 8.44 5.78 20.87
CA GLU A 299 7.17 5.15 21.24
C GLU A 299 6.81 4.05 20.23
N LYS A 300 6.88 4.36 18.93
CA LYS A 300 6.62 3.38 17.85
C LYS A 300 7.58 2.19 17.94
N PHE A 301 8.87 2.43 18.16
CA PHE A 301 9.87 1.38 18.32
C PHE A 301 9.51 0.45 19.47
N THR A 302 9.24 1.02 20.65
CA THR A 302 8.91 0.27 21.86
C THR A 302 7.66 -0.58 21.66
N ARG A 303 6.60 0.01 21.08
CA ARG A 303 5.34 -0.70 20.81
C ARG A 303 5.56 -1.90 19.88
N LEU A 304 6.19 -1.69 18.73
CA LEU A 304 6.39 -2.74 17.73
C LEU A 304 7.27 -3.89 18.24
N TRP A 305 8.36 -3.59 18.94
CA TRP A 305 9.26 -4.60 19.49
C TRP A 305 8.63 -5.37 20.66
N THR A 306 7.85 -4.70 21.52
CA THR A 306 7.11 -5.36 22.60
C THR A 306 6.03 -6.30 22.05
N GLU A 307 5.31 -5.91 20.99
CA GLU A 307 4.34 -6.82 20.35
C GLU A 307 5.03 -8.07 19.79
N CYS A 308 6.24 -7.95 19.24
CA CYS A 308 7.00 -9.12 18.78
C CYS A 308 7.38 -10.06 19.93
N GLN A 309 7.78 -9.54 21.09
CA GLN A 309 8.05 -10.37 22.28
C GLN A 309 6.79 -11.09 22.78
N ARG A 310 5.64 -10.41 22.77
CA ARG A 310 4.36 -11.04 23.12
C ARG A 310 3.97 -12.13 22.14
N CYS A 311 4.16 -11.89 20.84
CA CYS A 311 3.90 -12.87 19.78
C CYS A 311 4.79 -14.11 19.90
N GLN A 312 6.08 -13.93 20.22
CA GLN A 312 7.02 -15.04 20.45
C GLN A 312 6.70 -15.81 21.74
N GLY A 313 6.13 -15.15 22.75
CA GLY A 313 5.88 -15.74 24.07
C GLY A 313 7.10 -15.77 24.99
N ALA A 314 8.29 -15.40 24.49
CA ALA A 314 9.52 -15.27 25.27
C ALA A 314 9.85 -13.79 25.51
N ARG A 315 10.22 -13.44 26.75
CA ARG A 315 10.58 -12.06 27.15
C ARG A 315 12.08 -11.85 27.33
N LEU A 316 12.82 -12.94 27.56
CA LEU A 316 14.25 -12.92 27.88
C LEU A 316 15.13 -13.41 26.73
N GLU A 317 14.50 -13.90 25.66
CA GLU A 317 15.20 -14.40 24.47
C GLU A 317 15.11 -13.36 23.34
N ASP A 318 16.06 -13.44 22.42
CA ASP A 318 16.07 -12.59 21.24
C ASP A 318 14.92 -12.94 20.29
N VAL A 319 14.33 -11.89 19.69
CA VAL A 319 13.27 -12.02 18.70
C VAL A 319 13.86 -12.33 17.33
N LEU A 320 14.07 -13.61 17.02
CA LEU A 320 14.60 -14.09 15.73
C LEU A 320 13.48 -14.42 14.71
N CYS A 321 12.44 -13.61 14.66
CA CYS A 321 11.31 -13.81 13.73
C CYS A 321 11.67 -13.34 12.31
N THR A 322 11.44 -14.19 11.30
CA THR A 322 11.61 -13.89 9.87
C THR A 322 10.30 -13.98 9.08
N ASN A 323 9.15 -14.03 9.75
CA ASN A 323 7.84 -14.12 9.12
C ASN A 323 7.56 -12.87 8.27
N ARG A 324 7.64 -13.03 6.95
CA ARG A 324 7.50 -11.94 5.97
C ARG A 324 6.05 -11.56 5.69
N ASP A 325 5.08 -12.38 6.11
CA ASP A 325 3.65 -12.07 6.00
C ASP A 325 3.15 -11.25 7.21
N CYS A 326 3.97 -11.09 8.24
CA CYS A 326 3.63 -10.24 9.39
C CYS A 326 3.77 -8.75 9.01
N SER A 327 2.71 -7.97 9.21
CA SER A 327 2.72 -6.52 9.00
C SER A 327 3.81 -5.80 9.82
N ILE A 328 4.08 -6.28 11.03
CA ILE A 328 5.08 -5.68 11.94
C ILE A 328 6.52 -5.91 11.46
N PHE A 329 6.79 -6.97 10.69
CA PHE A 329 8.15 -7.40 10.37
C PHE A 329 8.98 -6.32 9.67
N TYR A 330 8.42 -5.67 8.65
CA TYR A 330 9.10 -4.60 7.93
C TYR A 330 9.04 -3.27 8.68
N MET A 331 7.92 -2.98 9.34
CA MET A 331 7.73 -1.75 10.12
C MET A 331 8.77 -1.62 11.23
N ARG A 332 9.02 -2.68 12.01
CA ARG A 332 10.00 -2.63 13.12
C ARG A 332 11.43 -2.37 12.64
N ARG A 333 11.83 -2.90 11.47
CA ARG A 333 13.17 -2.67 10.89
C ARG A 333 13.31 -1.26 10.35
N LYS A 334 12.26 -0.73 9.71
CA LYS A 334 12.24 0.67 9.25
C LYS A 334 12.33 1.63 10.43
N VAL A 335 11.48 1.47 11.45
CA VAL A 335 11.48 2.34 12.64
C VAL A 335 12.82 2.29 13.37
N GLN A 336 13.46 1.11 13.47
CA GLN A 336 14.80 1.00 14.02
C GLN A 336 15.83 1.86 13.25
N LYS A 337 15.73 1.89 11.92
CA LYS A 337 16.61 2.69 11.07
C LYS A 337 16.31 4.19 11.17
N ASP A 338 15.04 4.56 11.09
CA ASP A 338 14.57 5.94 11.20
C ASP A 338 14.95 6.53 12.56
N LEU A 339 14.80 5.76 13.64
CA LEU A 339 15.24 6.14 14.99
C LEU A 339 16.76 6.38 15.04
N GLY A 340 17.55 5.50 14.44
CA GLY A 340 19.00 5.66 14.36
C GLY A 340 19.43 6.89 13.54
N ASP A 341 18.72 7.20 12.46
CA ASP A 341 18.97 8.40 11.65
C ASP A 341 18.54 9.68 12.39
N GLN A 342 17.41 9.66 13.09
CA GLN A 342 16.92 10.79 13.91
C GLN A 342 17.82 11.08 15.11
N THR A 343 18.32 10.03 15.78
CA THR A 343 19.29 10.17 16.88
C THR A 343 20.56 10.88 16.42
N ARG A 344 21.05 10.59 15.20
CA ARG A 344 22.20 11.30 14.60
C ARG A 344 21.91 12.76 14.26
N ILE A 345 20.65 13.09 13.95
CA ILE A 345 20.25 14.49 13.72
C ILE A 345 20.28 15.25 15.04
N ILE A 346 19.73 14.68 16.10
CA ILE A 346 19.70 15.30 17.44
C ILE A 346 21.11 15.44 18.01
N SER A 347 22.00 14.46 17.80
CA SER A 347 23.38 14.54 18.27
C SER A 347 24.21 15.68 17.63
N ARG A 348 23.70 16.35 16.59
CA ARG A 348 24.33 17.54 15.99
C ARG A 348 24.00 18.82 16.77
N PHE A 349 22.95 18.81 17.57
CA PHE A 349 22.71 19.87 18.55
C PHE A 349 23.63 19.61 19.74
N SER A 350 24.10 20.68 20.39
CA SER A 350 24.96 20.53 21.56
C SER A 350 24.29 19.62 22.59
N VAL A 351 25.00 18.57 23.00
CA VAL A 351 24.57 17.67 24.07
C VAL A 351 24.21 18.55 25.28
N PRO A 352 23.05 18.36 25.92
CA PRO A 352 22.81 18.93 27.25
C PRO A 352 23.96 18.45 28.13
N ALA A 353 24.92 19.33 28.37
CA ALA A 353 26.12 19.02 29.13
C ALA A 353 25.66 18.60 30.52
N LEU A 354 25.77 17.31 30.84
CA LEU A 354 25.79 16.68 32.17
C LEU A 354 25.96 15.15 31.97
N ASN A 355 27.08 14.73 31.37
CA ASN A 355 27.62 13.38 31.59
C ASN A 355 28.66 13.52 32.71
N TRP A 356 28.22 13.45 33.96
CA TRP A 356 29.07 13.38 35.15
C TRP A 356 29.16 11.95 35.64
#